data_AF-A0A7Y9FJC8-F1
#
_entry.id   AF-A0A7Y9FJC8-F1
#
_cell.length_a   1.000
_cell.length_b   1.000
_cell.length_c   1.000
_cell.angle_alpha   90.00
_cell.angle_beta   90.00
_cell.angle_gamma   90.00
#
_symmetry.space_group_name_H-M   'P 1'
#
loop_
_entity.id
_entity.type
_entity.pdbx_description
1 polymer ?
#
loop_
_entity_poly.entity_id
_entity_poly.type
_entity_poly.pdbx_seq_one_letter_code
_entity_poly.pdbx_strand_id
1 'polypeptide(L)'
;MDLQEACFHLRHRRRMYLPDDRYASVVAFVTGLASAGDGRMLDGFDGWVAERVLGHETGRGWWSVVMDSVPAGSPVRDADATTILLGLLEDFAERRPA
;
A
#
# COMPACT_ATOMS: atom_id res chain seq x y z
N MET A 1 -11.19 -12.23 0.03
CA MET A 1 -9.80 -11.80 -0.17
C MET A 1 -9.36 -11.02 1.05
N ASP A 2 -8.44 -11.61 1.80
CA ASP A 2 -7.77 -10.92 2.91
C ASP A 2 -6.55 -10.11 2.38
N LEU A 3 -5.85 -9.43 3.30
CA LEU A 3 -4.72 -8.58 2.93
C LEU A 3 -3.53 -9.38 2.38
N GLN A 4 -3.26 -10.58 2.89
CA GLN A 4 -2.17 -11.42 2.41
C GLN A 4 -2.43 -11.92 0.99
N GLU A 5 -3.66 -12.39 0.73
CA GLU A 5 -4.10 -12.82 -0.59
C GLU A 5 -4.06 -11.67 -1.60
N ALA A 6 -4.47 -10.46 -1.18
CA ALA A 6 -4.37 -9.26 -2.00
C ALA A 6 -2.90 -8.92 -2.36
N CYS A 7 -1.98 -8.95 -1.38
CA CYS A 7 -0.56 -8.73 -1.63
C CYS A 7 0.01 -9.77 -2.62
N PHE A 8 -0.33 -11.05 -2.43
CA PHE A 8 0.09 -12.10 -3.34
C PHE A 8 -0.35 -11.81 -4.78
N HIS A 9 -1.62 -11.44 -4.99
CA HIS A 9 -2.16 -11.11 -6.30
C HIS A 9 -1.55 -9.85 -6.92
N LEU A 10 -1.35 -8.80 -6.14
CA LEU A 10 -0.72 -7.57 -6.61
C LEU A 10 0.76 -7.77 -6.97
N ARG A 11 1.45 -8.71 -6.33
CA ARG A 11 2.86 -9.01 -6.61
C ARG A 11 3.04 -9.94 -7.81
N HIS A 12 2.17 -10.93 -7.99
CA HIS A 12 2.36 -12.00 -8.99
C HIS A 12 1.38 -11.98 -10.16
N ARG A 13 0.20 -11.36 -9.99
CA ARG A 13 -0.91 -11.39 -10.96
C ARG A 13 -1.53 -10.02 -11.20
N ARG A 14 -0.76 -8.94 -11.02
CA ARG A 14 -1.26 -7.56 -11.02
C ARG A 14 -2.14 -7.21 -12.22
N ARG A 15 -1.74 -7.63 -13.43
CA ARG A 15 -2.47 -7.37 -14.69
C ARG A 15 -3.83 -8.05 -14.80
N MET A 16 -4.14 -9.01 -13.92
CA MET A 16 -5.48 -9.61 -13.84
C MET A 16 -6.46 -8.71 -13.07
N TYR A 17 -5.95 -7.87 -12.17
CA TYR A 17 -6.75 -7.08 -11.24
C TYR A 17 -6.72 -5.58 -11.52
N LEU A 18 -5.63 -5.08 -12.11
CA LEU A 18 -5.44 -3.67 -12.40
C LEU A 18 -5.40 -3.40 -13.91
N PRO A 19 -5.95 -2.25 -14.36
CA PRO A 19 -5.90 -1.85 -15.77
C PRO A 19 -4.50 -1.45 -16.23
N ASP A 20 -3.62 -1.05 -15.30
CA ASP A 20 -2.24 -0.68 -15.54
C ASP A 20 -1.36 -0.87 -14.29
N ASP A 21 -0.05 -0.70 -14.46
CA ASP A 21 0.97 -0.88 -13.42
C ASP A 21 1.29 0.42 -12.63
N ARG A 22 0.49 1.48 -12.78
CA ARG A 22 0.74 2.75 -12.09
C ARG A 22 0.43 2.65 -10.61
N TYR A 23 1.19 3.40 -9.79
CA TYR A 23 1.00 3.44 -8.35
C TYR A 23 -0.44 3.81 -7.96
N ALA A 24 -1.03 4.81 -8.63
CA ALA A 24 -2.40 5.24 -8.38
C ALA A 24 -3.43 4.11 -8.56
N SER A 25 -3.22 3.20 -9.52
CA SER A 25 -4.10 2.05 -9.75
C SER A 25 -4.02 1.05 -8.60
N VAL A 26 -2.83 0.83 -8.05
CA VAL A 26 -2.62 -0.02 -6.87
C VAL A 26 -3.28 0.60 -5.65
N VAL A 27 -3.09 1.92 -5.44
CA VAL A 27 -3.72 2.66 -4.33
C VAL A 27 -5.25 2.56 -4.39
N ALA A 28 -5.83 2.79 -5.58
CA ALA A 28 -7.27 2.72 -5.78
C ALA A 28 -7.82 1.32 -5.46
N PHE A 29 -7.13 0.27 -5.91
CA PHE A 29 -7.51 -1.11 -5.61
C PHE A 29 -7.44 -1.44 -4.12
N VAL A 30 -6.34 -1.10 -3.45
CA VAL A 30 -6.15 -1.36 -2.01
C VAL A 30 -7.19 -0.59 -1.18
N THR A 31 -7.45 0.66 -1.54
CA THR A 31 -8.48 1.48 -0.88
C THR A 31 -9.88 0.92 -1.10
N GLY A 32 -10.19 0.47 -2.32
CA GLY A 32 -11.46 -0.17 -2.65
C GLY A 32 -11.67 -1.48 -1.89
N LEU A 33 -10.62 -2.29 -1.79
CA LEU A 33 -10.63 -3.54 -1.02
C LEU A 33 -10.90 -3.30 0.47
N ALA A 34 -10.21 -2.32 1.07
CA ALA A 34 -10.45 -1.94 2.45
C ALA A 34 -11.88 -1.44 2.65
N SER A 35 -12.37 -0.60 1.74
CA SER A 35 -13.73 -0.05 1.78
C SER A 35 -14.80 -1.14 1.68
N ALA A 36 -14.58 -2.17 0.86
CA ALA A 36 -15.48 -3.32 0.73
C ALA A 36 -15.54 -4.18 2.01
N GLY A 37 -14.53 -4.09 2.89
CA GLY A 37 -14.47 -4.76 4.18
C GLY A 37 -14.70 -3.82 5.38
N ASP A 38 -15.49 -2.76 5.21
CA ASP A 38 -15.77 -1.73 6.23
C ASP A 38 -14.53 -1.06 6.82
N GLY A 39 -13.46 -0.94 6.04
CA GLY A 39 -12.18 -0.32 6.43
C GLY A 39 -11.31 -1.18 7.36
N ARG A 40 -11.84 -2.29 7.90
CA ARG A 40 -11.17 -3.09 8.93
C ARG A 40 -9.81 -3.60 8.50
N MET A 41 -9.65 -3.91 7.21
CA MET A 41 -8.42 -4.46 6.64
C MET A 41 -7.20 -3.52 6.79
N LEU A 42 -7.41 -2.20 6.74
CA LEU A 42 -6.34 -1.20 6.85
C LEU A 42 -6.49 -0.32 8.10
N ASP A 43 -7.29 -0.75 9.06
CA ASP A 43 -7.42 -0.04 10.34
C ASP A 43 -6.05 0.14 11.02
N GLY A 44 -5.69 1.39 11.34
CA GLY A 44 -4.39 1.77 11.89
C GLY A 44 -3.23 1.83 10.87
N PHE A 45 -3.46 1.55 9.59
CA PHE A 45 -2.38 1.48 8.59
C PHE A 45 -1.71 2.85 8.33
N ASP A 46 -2.48 3.94 8.31
CA ASP A 46 -1.94 5.31 8.13
C ASP A 46 -0.87 5.64 9.18
N GLY A 47 -1.19 5.47 10.46
CA GLY A 47 -0.28 5.72 11.57
C GLY A 47 0.93 4.79 11.55
N TRP A 48 0.71 3.51 11.22
CA TRP A 48 1.80 2.55 11.12
C TRP A 48 2.78 2.88 9.98
N VAL A 49 2.29 3.26 8.80
CA VAL A 49 3.14 3.69 7.67
C VAL A 49 3.90 4.96 8.01
N ALA A 50 3.23 5.94 8.63
CA ALA A 50 3.86 7.18 9.07
C ALA A 50 5.05 6.91 10.00
N GLU A 51 4.85 6.12 11.05
CA GLU A 51 5.91 5.76 11.99
C GLU A 51 7.04 4.98 11.29
N ARG A 52 6.69 4.05 10.39
CA ARG A 52 7.67 3.18 9.71
C ARG A 52 8.56 3.94 8.72
N VAL A 53 7.99 4.91 8.01
CA VAL A 53 8.66 5.61 6.89
C VAL A 53 9.26 6.95 7.35
N LEU A 54 8.57 7.69 8.22
CA LEU A 54 8.97 9.02 8.66
C LEU A 54 9.60 9.02 10.06
N GLY A 55 9.35 7.98 10.88
CA GLY A 55 9.77 7.93 12.28
C GLY A 55 8.94 8.82 13.20
N HIS A 56 7.76 9.28 12.75
CA HIS A 56 6.81 10.03 13.55
C HIS A 56 5.40 9.98 12.94
N GLU A 57 4.37 10.24 13.75
CA GLU A 57 2.99 10.34 13.28
C GLU A 57 2.75 11.55 12.35
N THR A 58 1.79 11.44 11.44
CA THR A 58 1.36 12.53 10.57
C THR A 58 -0.13 12.38 10.21
N GLY A 59 -0.80 13.49 9.89
CA GLY A 59 -2.17 13.49 9.35
C GLY A 59 -2.27 13.20 7.85
N ARG A 60 -1.14 12.85 7.20
CA ARG A 60 -1.12 12.47 5.77
C ARG A 60 -1.57 11.02 5.61
N GLY A 61 -2.32 10.73 4.56
CA GLY A 61 -2.65 9.36 4.18
C GLY A 61 -1.42 8.57 3.76
N TRP A 62 -1.43 7.26 4.04
CA TRP A 62 -0.33 6.33 3.76
C TRP A 62 0.16 6.41 2.31
N TRP A 63 -0.75 6.61 1.35
CA TRP A 63 -0.41 6.68 -0.07
C TRP A 63 0.47 7.91 -0.40
N SER A 64 0.25 9.03 0.29
CA SER A 64 1.08 10.23 0.13
C SER A 64 2.44 10.01 0.75
N VAL A 65 2.49 9.40 1.95
CA VAL A 65 3.75 9.10 2.66
C VAL A 65 4.63 8.19 1.82
N VAL A 66 4.05 7.15 1.22
CA VAL A 66 4.80 6.23 0.34
C VAL A 66 5.31 6.95 -0.91
N MET A 67 4.49 7.74 -1.60
CA MET A 67 4.92 8.46 -2.79
C MET A 67 6.01 9.51 -2.52
N ASP A 68 5.97 10.15 -1.35
CA ASP A 68 6.98 11.13 -0.92
C ASP A 68 8.29 10.47 -0.47
N SER A 69 8.26 9.19 -0.11
CA SER A 69 9.48 8.44 0.26
C SER A 69 10.36 8.09 -0.94
N VAL A 70 9.82 8.19 -2.16
CA VAL A 70 10.57 7.97 -3.40
C VAL A 70 11.10 9.30 -3.95
N PRO A 71 12.39 9.38 -4.34
CA PRO A 71 12.95 10.59 -4.93
C PRO A 71 12.13 11.09 -6.12
N ALA A 72 11.78 12.38 -6.12
CA ALA A 72 10.93 12.99 -7.16
C ALA A 72 11.50 12.87 -8.58
N GLY A 73 12.83 12.77 -8.72
CA GLY A 73 13.52 12.57 -10.00
C GLY A 73 13.68 11.11 -10.43
N SER A 74 13.14 10.13 -9.71
CA SER A 74 13.25 8.73 -10.11
C SER A 74 12.50 8.49 -11.43
N PRO A 75 13.15 7.93 -12.46
CA PRO A 75 12.48 7.59 -13.73
C PRO A 75 11.49 6.43 -13.58
N VAL A 76 11.57 5.70 -12.47
CA VAL A 76 10.72 4.54 -12.13
C VAL A 76 9.93 4.78 -10.85
N ARG A 77 9.64 6.05 -10.54
CA ARG A 77 9.02 6.49 -9.29
C ARG A 77 7.76 5.70 -8.92
N ASP A 78 6.87 5.46 -9.89
CA ASP A 78 5.65 4.66 -9.67
C ASP A 78 5.95 3.20 -9.31
N ALA A 79 6.95 2.60 -9.95
CA ALA A 79 7.35 1.22 -9.69
C ALA A 79 8.02 1.08 -8.31
N ASP A 80 8.87 2.03 -7.94
CA ASP A 80 9.50 2.10 -6.61
C ASP A 80 8.44 2.27 -5.53
N ALA A 81 7.52 3.23 -5.70
CA ALA A 81 6.42 3.49 -4.75
C ALA A 81 5.51 2.26 -4.60
N THR A 82 5.22 1.57 -5.71
CA THR A 82 4.45 0.33 -5.69
C THR A 82 5.18 -0.78 -4.93
N THR A 83 6.49 -0.92 -5.16
CA THR A 83 7.30 -1.93 -4.46
C THR A 83 7.33 -1.67 -2.95
N ILE A 84 7.51 -0.41 -2.55
CA ILE A 84 7.48 0.00 -1.14
C ILE A 84 6.10 -0.26 -0.53
N LEU A 85 5.01 0.11 -1.22
CA LEU A 85 3.66 -0.13 -0.74
C LEU A 85 3.39 -1.63 -0.52
N LEU A 86 3.76 -2.49 -1.47
CA LEU A 86 3.52 -3.92 -1.33
C LEU A 86 4.32 -4.52 -0.15
N GLY A 87 5.58 -4.10 0.04
CA GLY A 87 6.36 -4.51 1.21
C GLY A 87 5.73 -4.05 2.52
N LEU A 88 5.23 -2.80 2.58
CA LEU A 88 4.55 -2.27 3.76
C LEU A 88 3.24 -3.01 4.07
N LEU A 89 2.45 -3.36 3.05
CA LEU A 89 1.21 -4.12 3.23
C LEU A 89 1.49 -5.56 3.70
N GLU A 90 2.52 -6.21 3.16
CA GLU A 90 2.98 -7.53 3.59
C GLU A 90 3.44 -7.50 5.07
N ASP A 91 4.34 -6.59 5.42
CA ASP A 91 4.83 -6.37 6.79
C ASP A 91 3.68 -6.08 7.77
N PHE A 92 2.68 -5.30 7.34
CA PHE A 92 1.52 -4.97 8.17
C PHE A 92 0.59 -6.18 8.36
N ALA A 93 0.37 -6.97 7.30
CA ALA A 93 -0.45 -8.17 7.36
C ALA A 93 0.13 -9.22 8.31
N GLU A 94 1.45 -9.39 8.35
CA GLU A 94 2.13 -10.32 9.25
C GLU A 94 2.01 -9.95 10.74
N ARG A 95 1.76 -8.67 11.05
CA ARG A 95 1.72 -8.16 12.42
C ARG A 95 0.33 -8.16 13.04
N ARG A 96 -0.74 -8.33 12.26
CA ARG A 96 -2.11 -8.35 12.80
C ARG A 96 -2.39 -9.72 13.41
N PRO A 97 -2.83 -9.80 14.69
CA PRO A 97 -3.36 -11.05 15.23
C PRO A 97 -4.64 -11.43 14.44
N ALA A 98 -4.75 -12.71 14.12
CA ALA A 98 -5.89 -13.29 13.40
C ALA A 98 -7.23 -13.08 14.11
#